data_AF-X0TVX4-F1
#
_entry.id   AF-X0TVX4-F1
#
_cell.length_a   1.000
_cell.length_b   1.000
_cell.length_c   1.000
_cell.angle_alpha   90.00
_cell.angle_beta   90.00
_cell.angle_gamma   90.00
#
_symmetry.space_group_name_H-M   'P 1'
#
loop_
_entity.id
_entity.type
_entity.pdbx_description
1 polymer ?
#
loop_
_entity_poly.entity_id
_entity_poly.type
_entity_poly.pdbx_seq_one_letter_code
_entity_poly.pdbx_strand_id
1 'polypeptide(L)'
;ETRRRTDFLLKEGMRGYREKQPVVLIEVDPPTTVGLDPDDPEAFGAVGLGGPSISTVADLDNILKGHNLAKTRFAPNCRFTCLPMLAMYIVCAEQRGYKESDLIGQSQNDALTRWLTTDIGGPSPNIQQKLRVALIKYTTEHLPKWNHTNLSGYHYGEMCATPSQQLGIVMAQAVELISDCMQAGLKPDDFVPRFSSQVHMGMSLFEEIAKLRAWRRLWAKTMKERFHCKNPRSLQYRMHVHTGGSSMTMEQPLNNIVRS
;
A
#
# COMPACT_ATOMS: atom_id res chain seq x y z
N GLU A 1 1.15 21.44 5.97
CA GLU A 1 2.09 21.41 4.83
C GLU A 1 1.71 20.39 3.75
N THR A 2 1.47 19.12 4.11
CA THR A 2 1.11 18.03 3.20
C THR A 2 0.01 18.39 2.21
N ARG A 3 -1.06 19.04 2.68
CA ARG A 3 -2.15 19.48 1.80
C ARG A 3 -1.69 20.39 0.66
N ARG A 4 -0.90 21.43 0.99
CA ARG A 4 -0.34 22.35 0.00
C ARG A 4 0.50 21.61 -1.04
N ARG A 5 1.27 20.60 -0.61
CA ARG A 5 2.05 19.74 -1.52
C ARG A 5 1.16 18.87 -2.41
N THR A 6 0.12 18.26 -1.85
CA THR A 6 -0.85 17.45 -2.63
C THR A 6 -1.53 18.29 -3.69
N ASP A 7 -2.03 19.48 -3.35
CA ASP A 7 -2.68 20.38 -4.30
C ASP A 7 -1.73 20.83 -5.42
N PHE A 8 -0.47 21.14 -5.06
CA PHE A 8 0.58 21.46 -6.03
C PHE A 8 0.82 20.29 -7.00
N LEU A 9 1.03 19.07 -6.51
CA LEU A 9 1.27 17.91 -7.37
C LEU A 9 0.08 17.60 -8.29
N LEU A 10 -1.15 17.74 -7.80
CA LEU A 10 -2.35 17.58 -8.63
C LEU A 10 -2.41 18.65 -9.73
N LYS A 11 -2.04 19.90 -9.43
CA LYS A 11 -1.94 20.98 -10.42
C LYS A 11 -0.89 20.68 -11.50
N GLU A 12 0.27 20.15 -11.10
CA GLU A 12 1.36 19.75 -12.01
C GLU A 12 1.08 18.45 -12.79
N GLY A 13 -0.09 17.83 -12.61
CA GLY A 13 -0.53 16.71 -13.44
C GLY A 13 -0.48 15.34 -12.78
N MET A 14 -0.18 15.22 -11.48
CA MET A 14 -0.26 13.94 -10.77
C MET A 14 -1.68 13.36 -10.82
N ARG A 15 -1.84 12.08 -11.16
CA ARG A 15 -3.13 11.36 -11.23
C ARG A 15 -3.01 9.97 -10.58
N GLY A 16 -4.15 9.39 -10.21
CA GLY A 16 -4.25 7.99 -9.76
C GLY A 16 -4.27 6.98 -10.92
N TYR A 17 -4.59 5.71 -10.62
CA TYR A 17 -4.58 4.60 -11.58
C TYR A 17 -5.53 4.74 -12.79
N ARG A 18 -6.55 5.57 -12.67
CA ARG A 18 -7.47 5.88 -13.78
C ARG A 18 -7.21 7.30 -14.23
N GLU A 19 -7.23 7.50 -15.55
CA GLU A 19 -7.10 8.81 -16.15
C GLU A 19 -8.09 9.79 -15.48
N LYS A 20 -7.58 10.94 -15.04
CA LYS A 20 -8.35 12.00 -14.33
C LYS A 20 -8.86 11.65 -12.92
N GLN A 21 -8.49 10.52 -12.31
CA GLN A 21 -8.82 10.25 -10.90
C GLN A 21 -7.87 11.05 -9.97
N PRO A 22 -8.38 11.97 -9.12
CA PRO A 22 -7.57 12.61 -8.09
C PRO A 22 -7.07 11.57 -7.09
N VAL A 23 -5.86 11.79 -6.55
CA VAL A 23 -5.25 10.91 -5.55
C VAL A 23 -4.73 11.73 -4.38
N VAL A 24 -4.99 11.25 -3.17
CA VAL A 24 -4.37 11.71 -1.93
C VAL A 24 -3.45 10.57 -1.48
N LEU A 25 -2.21 10.64 -1.91
CA LEU A 25 -1.12 9.74 -1.51
C LEU A 25 -0.35 10.44 -0.39
N ILE A 26 -0.23 9.78 0.76
CA ILE A 26 0.51 10.29 1.91
C ILE A 26 1.47 9.22 2.42
N GLU A 27 2.73 9.60 2.64
CA GLU A 27 3.66 8.88 3.52
C GLU A 27 3.52 9.52 4.89
N VAL A 28 3.24 8.74 5.94
CA VAL A 28 3.07 9.27 7.31
C VAL A 28 4.40 9.31 8.05
N ASP A 29 4.46 10.09 9.13
CA ASP A 29 5.67 10.14 9.95
C ASP A 29 5.98 8.80 10.66
N PRO A 30 7.21 8.62 11.19
CA PRO A 30 7.57 7.40 11.91
C PRO A 30 6.64 7.06 13.09
N PRO A 31 6.24 8.00 13.98
CA PRO A 31 5.29 7.71 15.05
C PRO A 31 3.96 7.14 14.54
N THR A 32 3.33 7.77 13.55
CA THR A 32 2.07 7.29 12.94
C THR A 32 2.27 5.92 12.27
N THR A 33 3.46 5.66 11.72
CA THR A 33 3.80 4.37 11.10
C THR A 33 3.83 3.22 12.10
N VAL A 34 4.25 3.49 13.35
CA VAL A 34 4.34 2.48 14.42
C VAL A 34 3.19 2.55 15.42
N GLY A 35 2.25 3.47 15.24
CA GLY A 35 1.03 3.57 16.04
C GLY A 35 1.24 4.28 17.37
N LEU A 36 2.17 5.22 17.42
CA LEU A 36 2.39 6.10 18.56
C LEU A 36 1.69 7.44 18.33
N ASP A 37 1.08 7.97 19.38
CA ASP A 37 0.56 9.34 19.40
C ASP A 37 1.73 10.34 19.48
N PRO A 38 1.54 11.59 19.00
CA PRO A 38 2.62 12.58 18.93
C PRO A 38 3.12 13.06 20.30
N ASP A 39 2.37 12.81 21.37
CA ASP A 39 2.76 13.09 22.76
C ASP A 39 3.39 11.89 23.48
N ASP A 40 3.51 10.74 22.80
CA ASP A 40 4.25 9.60 23.32
C ASP A 40 5.74 9.94 23.48
N PRO A 41 6.39 9.63 24.62
CA PRO A 41 7.81 9.87 24.83
C PRO A 41 8.72 9.27 23.74
N GLU A 42 8.36 8.12 23.16
CA GLU A 42 9.12 7.47 22.08
C GLU A 42 8.97 8.20 20.72
N ALA A 43 7.95 9.06 20.57
CA ALA A 43 7.75 9.86 19.37
C ALA A 43 8.64 11.11 19.31
N PHE A 44 9.31 11.47 20.42
CA PHE A 44 10.08 12.70 20.52
C PHE A 44 11.14 12.83 19.42
N GLY A 45 11.11 13.95 18.68
CA GLY A 45 12.03 14.24 17.58
C GLY A 45 11.70 13.57 16.25
N ALA A 46 10.71 12.67 16.21
CA ALA A 46 10.27 11.99 14.99
C ALA A 46 8.92 12.48 14.44
N VAL A 47 8.14 13.23 15.24
CA VAL A 47 6.84 13.80 14.83
C VAL A 47 7.01 14.70 13.60
N GLY A 48 6.24 14.41 12.55
CA GLY A 48 6.24 15.16 11.29
C GLY A 48 7.46 14.92 10.39
N LEU A 49 8.37 14.01 10.74
CA LEU A 49 9.53 13.69 9.91
C LEU A 49 9.10 12.88 8.68
N GLY A 50 9.38 13.39 7.47
CA GLY A 50 9.09 12.69 6.21
C GLY A 50 7.61 12.61 5.80
N GLY A 51 6.68 12.93 6.70
CA GLY A 51 5.24 12.80 6.49
C GLY A 51 4.40 13.61 7.49
N PRO A 52 3.08 13.76 7.29
CA PRO A 52 2.22 14.32 8.33
C PRO A 52 2.10 13.35 9.50
N SER A 53 2.02 13.91 10.70
CA SER A 53 1.54 13.21 11.89
C SER A 53 0.02 13.10 11.84
N ILE A 54 -0.52 11.89 12.03
CA ILE A 54 -1.97 11.64 12.02
C ILE A 54 -2.31 10.77 13.23
N SER A 55 -2.90 11.40 14.23
CA SER A 55 -3.33 10.74 15.47
C SER A 55 -4.85 10.72 15.64
N THR A 56 -5.55 11.64 14.96
CA THR A 56 -6.99 11.82 15.11
C THR A 56 -7.73 11.87 13.77
N VAL A 57 -9.05 11.66 13.84
CA VAL A 57 -9.97 11.89 12.71
C VAL A 57 -9.87 13.34 12.21
N ALA A 58 -9.65 14.31 13.10
CA ALA A 58 -9.53 15.72 12.73
C ALA A 58 -8.29 16.00 11.87
N ASP A 59 -7.17 15.35 12.17
CA ASP A 59 -5.94 15.45 11.36
C ASP A 59 -6.19 14.95 9.93
N LEU A 60 -6.84 13.80 9.81
CA LEU A 60 -7.19 13.20 8.53
C LEU A 60 -8.23 14.05 7.77
N ASP A 61 -9.23 14.57 8.46
CA ASP A 61 -10.26 15.45 7.89
C ASP A 61 -9.62 16.72 7.29
N ASN A 62 -8.67 17.32 8.00
CA ASN A 62 -7.91 18.48 7.52
C ASN A 62 -7.15 18.19 6.23
N ILE A 63 -6.48 17.04 6.12
CA ILE A 63 -5.79 16.62 4.90
C ILE A 63 -6.80 16.48 3.75
N LEU A 64 -7.95 15.86 4.01
CA LEU A 64 -8.97 15.54 3.00
C LEU A 64 -9.94 16.69 2.69
N LYS A 65 -9.84 17.85 3.37
CA LYS A 65 -10.81 18.94 3.28
C LYS A 65 -11.13 19.38 1.85
N GLY A 66 -12.38 19.31 1.41
CA GLY A 66 -12.77 19.72 0.06
C GLY A 66 -12.44 18.72 -1.06
N HIS A 67 -11.86 17.56 -0.77
CA HIS A 67 -11.82 16.44 -1.71
C HIS A 67 -13.17 15.72 -1.74
N ASN A 68 -13.62 15.36 -2.94
CA ASN A 68 -14.79 14.49 -3.11
C ASN A 68 -14.36 13.02 -2.92
N LEU A 69 -14.66 12.44 -1.76
CA LEU A 69 -14.19 11.09 -1.37
C LEU A 69 -14.71 9.97 -2.29
N ALA A 70 -15.86 10.17 -2.95
CA ALA A 70 -16.39 9.22 -3.92
C ALA A 70 -15.63 9.21 -5.26
N LYS A 71 -14.78 10.21 -5.51
CA LYS A 71 -13.99 10.36 -6.74
C LYS A 71 -12.48 10.30 -6.48
N THR A 72 -12.04 10.74 -5.31
CA THR A 72 -10.64 10.79 -4.89
C THR A 72 -10.20 9.44 -4.32
N ARG A 73 -9.07 8.93 -4.81
CA ARG A 73 -8.44 7.75 -4.25
C ARG A 73 -7.60 8.14 -3.04
N PHE A 74 -7.93 7.60 -1.87
CA PHE A 74 -7.10 7.75 -0.67
C PHE A 74 -6.08 6.60 -0.57
N ALA A 75 -4.81 6.94 -0.39
CA ALA A 75 -3.70 6.00 -0.39
C ALA A 75 -2.66 6.36 0.68
N PRO A 76 -2.92 6.03 1.95
CA PRO A 76 -1.93 6.20 3.01
C PRO A 76 -0.93 5.05 3.02
N ASN A 77 0.36 5.38 3.02
CA ASN A 77 1.44 4.43 3.29
C ASN A 77 1.63 4.34 4.80
N CYS A 78 1.03 3.30 5.41
CA CYS A 78 0.91 3.17 6.86
C CYS A 78 0.99 1.70 7.32
N ARG A 79 1.74 0.84 6.62
CA ARG A 79 2.02 -0.57 6.98
C ARG A 79 0.88 -1.28 7.73
N PHE A 80 1.06 -1.60 9.02
CA PHE A 80 0.03 -2.23 9.86
C PHE A 80 -0.94 -1.21 10.49
N THR A 81 -0.52 0.05 10.66
CA THR A 81 -1.40 1.15 11.10
C THR A 81 -2.42 1.56 10.05
N CYS A 82 -2.45 0.87 8.90
CA CYS A 82 -3.56 0.94 7.96
C CYS A 82 -4.92 0.55 8.55
N LEU A 83 -4.96 -0.21 9.66
CA LEU A 83 -6.18 -0.54 10.40
C LEU A 83 -6.81 0.71 11.06
N PRO A 84 -6.14 1.39 12.02
CA PRO A 84 -6.68 2.63 12.58
C PRO A 84 -6.83 3.74 11.53
N MET A 85 -5.93 3.82 10.53
CA MET A 85 -6.06 4.78 9.44
C MET A 85 -7.35 4.58 8.61
N LEU A 86 -7.70 3.32 8.29
CA LEU A 86 -8.95 3.03 7.59
C LEU A 86 -10.17 3.35 8.47
N ALA A 87 -10.12 3.01 9.76
CA ALA A 87 -11.20 3.34 10.69
C ALA A 87 -11.43 4.86 10.79
N MET A 88 -10.36 5.64 10.95
CA MET A 88 -10.45 7.11 10.94
C MET A 88 -10.98 7.64 9.61
N TYR A 89 -10.59 7.03 8.49
CA TYR A 89 -11.09 7.43 7.16
C TYR A 89 -12.58 7.16 6.99
N ILE A 90 -13.08 6.01 7.47
CA ILE A 90 -14.51 5.68 7.46
C ILE A 90 -15.29 6.69 8.30
N VAL A 91 -14.86 6.97 9.54
CA VAL A 91 -15.53 7.97 10.39
C VAL A 91 -15.53 9.36 9.75
N CYS A 92 -14.40 9.80 9.18
CA CYS A 92 -14.32 11.07 8.44
C CYS A 92 -15.30 11.11 7.26
N ALA A 93 -15.43 10.00 6.52
CA ALA A 93 -16.36 9.89 5.41
C ALA A 93 -17.83 9.94 5.85
N GLU A 94 -18.18 9.22 6.92
CA GLU A 94 -19.53 9.21 7.49
C GLU A 94 -19.95 10.61 7.96
N GLN A 95 -19.06 11.32 8.66
CA GLN A 95 -19.27 12.71 9.08
C GLN A 95 -19.52 13.67 7.90
N ARG A 96 -19.04 13.31 6.71
CA ARG A 96 -19.23 14.05 5.45
C ARG A 96 -20.40 13.52 4.61
N GLY A 97 -21.17 12.57 5.12
CA GLY A 97 -22.36 12.02 4.47
C GLY A 97 -22.07 11.00 3.36
N TYR A 98 -20.85 10.46 3.28
CA TYR A 98 -20.51 9.38 2.35
C TYR A 98 -20.82 8.01 2.95
N LYS A 99 -21.15 7.04 2.10
CA LYS A 99 -21.28 5.63 2.50
C LYS A 99 -19.94 4.91 2.29
N GLU A 100 -19.70 3.84 3.03
CA GLU A 100 -18.50 2.99 2.84
C GLU A 100 -18.33 2.51 1.39
N SER A 101 -19.44 2.23 0.70
CA SER A 101 -19.46 1.81 -0.70
C SER A 101 -19.07 2.90 -1.71
N ASP A 102 -19.02 4.17 -1.27
CA ASP A 102 -18.51 5.28 -2.07
C ASP A 102 -16.98 5.35 -2.05
N LEU A 103 -16.36 4.83 -0.99
CA LEU A 103 -14.95 5.06 -0.69
C LEU A 103 -14.01 4.35 -1.65
N ILE A 104 -13.08 5.12 -2.21
CA ILE A 104 -12.05 4.63 -3.11
C ILE A 104 -10.70 4.77 -2.44
N GLY A 105 -9.95 3.69 -2.32
CA GLY A 105 -8.62 3.76 -1.74
C GLY A 105 -7.91 2.43 -1.67
N GLN A 106 -6.95 2.37 -0.76
CA GLN A 106 -6.11 1.20 -0.54
C GLN A 106 -5.51 1.21 0.88
N SER A 107 -5.31 0.02 1.41
CA SER A 107 -4.49 -0.21 2.60
C SER A 107 -3.18 -0.85 2.17
N GLN A 108 -2.06 -0.45 2.79
CA GLN A 108 -0.79 -1.14 2.55
C GLN A 108 -0.89 -2.60 3.05
N ASN A 109 -1.35 -2.80 4.30
CA ASN A 109 -1.71 -4.10 4.86
C ASN A 109 -0.64 -5.19 4.62
N ASP A 110 0.61 -4.82 4.86
CA ASP A 110 1.79 -5.63 4.60
C ASP A 110 2.35 -6.20 5.92
N ALA A 111 2.78 -7.47 5.91
CA ALA A 111 3.26 -8.18 7.09
C ALA A 111 4.79 -8.17 7.21
N LEU A 112 5.44 -8.73 6.21
CA LEU A 112 6.78 -9.29 6.35
C LEU A 112 7.89 -8.28 6.06
N THR A 113 7.58 -7.18 5.38
CA THR A 113 8.57 -6.12 5.17
C THR A 113 9.15 -5.65 6.49
N ARG A 114 8.33 -5.48 7.53
CA ARG A 114 8.84 -5.12 8.87
C ARG A 114 9.95 -6.07 9.34
N TRP A 115 9.64 -7.36 9.41
CA TRP A 115 10.52 -8.37 10.00
C TRP A 115 11.77 -8.67 9.17
N LEU A 116 11.70 -8.45 7.86
CA LEU A 116 12.80 -8.76 6.93
C LEU A 116 13.62 -7.53 6.53
N THR A 117 13.16 -6.30 6.80
CA THR A 117 13.84 -5.08 6.31
C THR A 117 14.04 -4.00 7.35
N THR A 118 13.04 -3.65 8.15
CA THR A 118 13.02 -2.34 8.86
C THR A 118 12.91 -2.44 10.38
N ASP A 119 12.52 -3.61 10.92
CA ASP A 119 12.41 -3.92 12.35
C ASP A 119 11.83 -2.79 13.24
N ILE A 120 10.80 -2.12 12.74
CA ILE A 120 10.05 -1.07 13.45
C ILE A 120 8.99 -1.69 14.38
N GLY A 121 8.54 -1.00 15.43
CA GLY A 121 7.55 -1.52 16.40
C GLY A 121 6.20 -1.99 15.80
N GLY A 122 5.44 -2.81 16.54
CA GLY A 122 4.11 -3.31 16.12
C GLY A 122 3.75 -4.72 16.61
N PRO A 123 2.60 -5.30 16.19
CA PRO A 123 2.09 -6.60 16.64
C PRO A 123 3.01 -7.78 16.31
N SER A 124 2.92 -8.90 17.03
CA SER A 124 3.65 -10.13 16.68
C SER A 124 3.22 -10.68 15.30
N PRO A 125 4.06 -11.49 14.61
CA PRO A 125 3.73 -12.00 13.28
C PRO A 125 2.36 -12.67 13.18
N ASN A 126 2.03 -13.52 14.16
CA ASN A 126 0.74 -14.23 14.22
C ASN A 126 -0.45 -13.28 14.41
N ILE A 127 -0.30 -12.23 15.23
CA ILE A 127 -1.36 -11.24 15.43
C ILE A 127 -1.52 -10.40 14.17
N GLN A 128 -0.41 -9.93 13.59
CA GLN A 128 -0.43 -9.14 12.37
C GLN A 128 -1.11 -9.90 11.23
N GLN A 129 -0.82 -11.19 11.04
CA GLN A 129 -1.46 -11.99 10.01
C GLN A 129 -2.99 -12.11 10.20
N LYS A 130 -3.45 -12.33 11.44
CA LYS A 130 -4.90 -12.33 11.76
C LYS A 130 -5.56 -11.00 11.43
N LEU A 131 -4.90 -9.89 11.78
CA LEU A 131 -5.42 -8.54 11.51
C LEU A 131 -5.47 -8.25 10.00
N ARG A 132 -4.50 -8.71 9.21
CA ARG A 132 -4.51 -8.57 7.75
C ARG A 132 -5.70 -9.26 7.12
N VAL A 133 -5.99 -10.49 7.55
CA VAL A 133 -7.15 -11.27 7.09
C VAL A 133 -8.46 -10.58 7.51
N ALA A 134 -8.54 -10.07 8.74
CA ALA A 134 -9.72 -9.34 9.22
C ALA A 134 -10.00 -8.07 8.39
N LEU A 135 -8.96 -7.29 8.06
CA LEU A 135 -9.08 -6.12 7.18
C LEU A 135 -9.58 -6.52 5.78
N ILE A 136 -9.03 -7.59 5.21
CA ILE A 136 -9.46 -8.10 3.89
C ILE A 136 -10.94 -8.47 3.95
N LYS A 137 -11.34 -9.29 4.93
CA LYS A 137 -12.75 -9.68 5.11
C LYS A 137 -13.68 -8.47 5.19
N TYR A 138 -13.37 -7.53 6.09
CA TYR A 138 -14.17 -6.31 6.26
C TYR A 138 -14.29 -5.51 4.97
N THR A 139 -13.15 -5.24 4.32
CA THR A 139 -13.14 -4.42 3.10
C THR A 139 -13.73 -5.14 1.88
N THR A 140 -13.74 -6.47 1.84
CA THR A 140 -14.47 -7.26 0.83
C THR A 140 -15.99 -7.13 1.00
N GLU A 141 -16.48 -7.14 2.24
CA GLU A 141 -17.91 -7.08 2.56
C GLU A 141 -18.48 -5.65 2.43
N HIS A 142 -17.70 -4.64 2.85
CA HIS A 142 -18.19 -3.27 3.06
C HIS A 142 -17.67 -2.24 2.05
N LEU A 143 -16.43 -2.39 1.57
CA LEU A 143 -15.74 -1.41 0.74
C LEU A 143 -15.40 -1.96 -0.65
N PRO A 144 -16.39 -2.16 -1.54
CA PRO A 144 -16.21 -2.83 -2.82
C PRO A 144 -15.23 -2.13 -3.77
N LYS A 145 -14.85 -0.86 -3.53
CA LYS A 145 -13.88 -0.08 -4.33
C LYS A 145 -12.49 0.05 -3.68
N TRP A 146 -12.28 -0.59 -2.54
CA TRP A 146 -11.02 -0.56 -1.78
C TRP A 146 -10.05 -1.65 -2.25
N ASN A 147 -8.76 -1.33 -2.30
CA ASN A 147 -7.72 -2.36 -2.46
C ASN A 147 -7.26 -2.83 -1.08
N HIS A 148 -7.50 -4.09 -0.75
CA HIS A 148 -7.33 -4.63 0.61
C HIS A 148 -5.88 -4.67 1.11
N THR A 149 -4.94 -4.81 0.17
CA THR A 149 -3.52 -4.93 0.47
C THR A 149 -2.69 -4.48 -0.72
N ASN A 150 -1.49 -4.03 -0.40
CA ASN A 150 -0.43 -3.75 -1.31
C ASN A 150 0.71 -4.73 -1.04
N LEU A 151 0.82 -5.76 -1.87
CA LEU A 151 1.91 -6.71 -1.86
C LEU A 151 3.22 -5.97 -2.19
N SER A 152 3.93 -5.51 -1.15
CA SER A 152 5.06 -4.59 -1.31
C SER A 152 6.36 -5.34 -1.52
N GLY A 153 6.85 -5.32 -2.76
CA GLY A 153 8.21 -5.71 -3.10
C GLY A 153 9.23 -4.60 -2.91
N TYR A 154 8.79 -3.33 -2.89
CA TYR A 154 9.70 -2.16 -2.97
C TYR A 154 10.81 -2.20 -1.93
N HIS A 155 10.44 -2.39 -0.67
CA HIS A 155 11.36 -2.41 0.46
C HIS A 155 12.41 -3.52 0.37
N TYR A 156 12.09 -4.70 -0.18
CA TYR A 156 13.10 -5.74 -0.37
C TYR A 156 14.15 -5.30 -1.39
N GLY A 157 13.75 -4.62 -2.46
CA GLY A 157 14.68 -4.07 -3.45
C GLY A 157 15.56 -2.97 -2.87
N GLU A 158 15.00 -2.09 -2.04
CA GLU A 158 15.78 -1.08 -1.30
C GLU A 158 16.79 -1.72 -0.33
N MET A 159 16.48 -2.92 0.19
CA MET A 159 17.40 -3.73 1.01
C MET A 159 18.21 -4.75 0.18
N CYS A 160 18.51 -4.41 -1.07
CA CYS A 160 19.40 -5.16 -1.96
C CYS A 160 18.92 -6.58 -2.35
N ALA A 161 17.65 -6.92 -2.17
CA ALA A 161 17.12 -8.17 -2.70
C ALA A 161 17.21 -8.15 -4.23
N THR A 162 17.71 -9.23 -4.82
CA THR A 162 17.75 -9.38 -6.28
C THR A 162 16.33 -9.39 -6.87
N PRO A 163 16.18 -9.05 -8.17
CA PRO A 163 14.89 -9.13 -8.86
C PRO A 163 14.14 -10.45 -8.67
N SER A 164 14.87 -11.58 -8.62
CA SER A 164 14.30 -12.91 -8.38
C SER A 164 13.90 -13.14 -6.91
N GLN A 165 14.71 -12.69 -5.95
CA GLN A 165 14.38 -12.75 -4.52
C GLN A 165 13.13 -11.95 -4.21
N GLN A 166 13.05 -10.70 -4.69
CA GLN A 166 11.88 -9.85 -4.49
C GLN A 166 10.60 -10.54 -5.00
N LEU A 167 10.62 -11.06 -6.23
CA LEU A 167 9.49 -11.76 -6.83
C LEU A 167 9.10 -12.99 -6.00
N GLY A 168 10.08 -13.80 -5.59
CA GLY A 168 9.85 -15.02 -4.80
C GLY A 168 9.22 -14.72 -3.44
N ILE A 169 9.78 -13.76 -2.70
CA ILE A 169 9.32 -13.36 -1.37
C ILE A 169 7.88 -12.86 -1.42
N VAL A 170 7.56 -11.96 -2.36
CA VAL A 170 6.21 -11.40 -2.46
C VAL A 170 5.19 -12.44 -2.94
N MET A 171 5.57 -13.33 -3.86
CA MET A 171 4.67 -14.40 -4.29
C MET A 171 4.39 -15.40 -3.15
N ALA A 172 5.39 -15.71 -2.31
CA ALA A 172 5.20 -16.54 -1.13
C ALA A 172 4.22 -15.88 -0.13
N GLN A 173 4.39 -14.58 0.14
CA GLN A 173 3.49 -13.80 1.00
C GLN A 173 2.06 -13.77 0.48
N ALA A 174 1.88 -13.58 -0.83
CA ALA A 174 0.57 -13.57 -1.43
C ALA A 174 -0.12 -14.93 -1.30
N VAL A 175 0.63 -16.01 -1.53
CA VAL A 175 0.12 -17.38 -1.39
C VAL A 175 -0.33 -17.65 0.05
N GLU A 176 0.48 -17.29 1.04
CA GLU A 176 0.14 -17.46 2.46
C GLU A 176 -1.11 -16.65 2.84
N LEU A 177 -1.13 -15.36 2.50
CA LEU A 177 -2.27 -14.50 2.81
C LEU A 177 -3.59 -14.97 2.16
N ILE A 178 -3.54 -15.42 0.90
CA ILE A 178 -4.73 -15.95 0.21
C ILE A 178 -5.19 -17.25 0.88
N SER A 179 -4.26 -18.14 1.23
CA SER A 179 -4.56 -19.37 1.97
C SER A 179 -5.23 -19.09 3.31
N ASP A 180 -4.77 -18.09 4.06
CA ASP A 180 -5.36 -17.73 5.35
C ASP A 180 -6.74 -17.08 5.19
N CYS A 181 -6.95 -16.26 4.15
CA CYS A 181 -8.27 -15.73 3.81
C CYS A 181 -9.26 -16.86 3.48
N MET A 182 -8.82 -17.90 2.76
CA MET A 182 -9.64 -19.07 2.47
C MET A 182 -9.98 -19.88 3.72
N GLN A 183 -9.02 -20.04 4.64
CA GLN A 183 -9.28 -20.68 5.95
C GLN A 183 -10.30 -19.88 6.77
N ALA A 184 -10.33 -18.55 6.61
CA ALA A 184 -11.34 -17.67 7.22
C ALA A 184 -12.70 -17.66 6.48
N GLY A 185 -12.87 -18.49 5.45
CA GLY A 185 -14.13 -18.68 4.72
C GLY A 185 -14.34 -17.77 3.51
N LEU A 186 -13.34 -16.96 3.12
CA LEU A 186 -13.42 -16.12 1.93
C LEU A 186 -13.14 -16.91 0.65
N LYS A 187 -13.88 -16.63 -0.42
CA LYS A 187 -13.57 -17.21 -1.74
C LYS A 187 -12.55 -16.32 -2.44
N PRO A 188 -11.47 -16.87 -3.03
CA PRO A 188 -10.42 -16.08 -3.69
C PRO A 188 -10.96 -15.03 -4.68
N ASP A 189 -11.95 -15.38 -5.49
CA ASP A 189 -12.51 -14.46 -6.49
C ASP A 189 -13.26 -13.26 -5.92
N ASP A 190 -13.59 -13.26 -4.62
CA ASP A 190 -14.26 -12.14 -3.96
C ASP A 190 -13.26 -11.03 -3.56
N PHE A 191 -12.01 -11.38 -3.26
CA PHE A 191 -11.03 -10.45 -2.70
C PHE A 191 -9.74 -10.29 -3.52
N VAL A 192 -9.28 -11.34 -4.22
CA VAL A 192 -8.05 -11.30 -5.05
C VAL A 192 -8.10 -10.21 -6.15
N PRO A 193 -9.24 -9.93 -6.83
CA PRO A 193 -9.33 -8.83 -7.80
C PRO A 193 -9.03 -7.44 -7.22
N ARG A 194 -8.99 -7.30 -5.89
CA ARG A 194 -8.70 -6.08 -5.15
C ARG A 194 -7.30 -6.06 -4.54
N PHE A 195 -6.49 -7.09 -4.74
CA PHE A 195 -5.07 -7.05 -4.39
C PHE A 195 -4.33 -6.11 -5.34
N SER A 196 -3.44 -5.30 -4.78
CA SER A 196 -2.50 -4.46 -5.53
C SER A 196 -1.07 -4.82 -5.11
N SER A 197 -0.09 -4.42 -5.90
CA SER A 197 1.32 -4.64 -5.56
C SER A 197 2.16 -3.41 -5.83
N GLN A 198 3.27 -3.29 -5.11
CA GLN A 198 4.25 -2.23 -5.28
C GLN A 198 5.61 -2.88 -5.58
N VAL A 199 6.22 -2.51 -6.70
CA VAL A 199 7.41 -3.17 -7.22
C VAL A 199 8.57 -2.18 -7.29
N HIS A 200 9.71 -2.55 -6.67
CA HIS A 200 10.99 -1.86 -6.86
C HIS A 200 11.44 -1.94 -8.32
N MET A 201 12.01 -0.87 -8.85
CA MET A 201 12.61 -0.81 -10.18
C MET A 201 14.07 -0.38 -10.04
N GLY A 202 15.00 -1.33 -10.15
CA GLY A 202 16.44 -1.07 -10.11
C GLY A 202 17.01 -0.60 -11.45
N MET A 203 18.35 -0.50 -11.52
CA MET A 203 19.08 0.00 -12.70
C MET A 203 19.22 -1.03 -13.84
N SER A 204 18.96 -2.31 -13.57
CA SER A 204 19.13 -3.40 -14.55
C SER A 204 17.92 -3.45 -15.50
N LEU A 205 17.93 -2.59 -16.53
CA LEU A 205 16.77 -2.36 -17.43
C LEU A 205 16.11 -3.65 -17.94
N PHE A 206 16.90 -4.56 -18.53
CA PHE A 206 16.35 -5.79 -19.13
C PHE A 206 15.88 -6.81 -18.09
N GLU A 207 16.59 -6.93 -16.99
CA GLU A 207 16.21 -7.83 -15.90
C GLU A 207 14.92 -7.38 -15.23
N GLU A 208 14.76 -6.07 -15.04
CA GLU A 208 13.56 -5.47 -14.49
C GLU A 208 12.34 -5.66 -15.42
N ILE A 209 12.51 -5.47 -16.73
CA ILE A 209 11.48 -5.80 -17.73
C ILE A 209 11.11 -7.29 -17.66
N ALA A 210 12.10 -8.17 -17.56
CA ALA A 210 11.88 -9.61 -17.44
C ALA A 210 11.14 -9.96 -16.14
N LYS A 211 11.51 -9.35 -15.00
CA LYS A 211 10.85 -9.50 -13.71
C LYS A 211 9.37 -9.16 -13.80
N LEU A 212 9.01 -7.98 -14.32
CA LEU A 212 7.61 -7.57 -14.43
C LEU A 212 6.78 -8.55 -15.28
N ARG A 213 7.34 -9.06 -16.38
CA ARG A 213 6.67 -10.04 -17.25
C ARG A 213 6.53 -11.40 -16.56
N ALA A 214 7.59 -11.87 -15.90
CA ALA A 214 7.60 -13.12 -15.16
C ALA A 214 6.57 -13.12 -14.03
N TRP A 215 6.47 -12.01 -13.30
CA TRP A 215 5.55 -11.86 -12.18
C TRP A 215 4.09 -12.02 -12.61
N ARG A 216 3.67 -11.36 -13.70
CA ARG A 216 2.29 -11.50 -14.22
C ARG A 216 1.97 -12.94 -14.61
N ARG A 217 2.92 -13.61 -15.27
CA ARG A 217 2.76 -15.01 -15.69
C ARG A 217 2.67 -15.96 -14.50
N LEU A 218 3.56 -15.78 -13.52
CA LEU A 218 3.58 -16.60 -12.31
C LEU A 218 2.30 -16.38 -11.50
N TRP A 219 1.88 -15.14 -11.30
CA TRP A 219 0.62 -14.80 -10.64
C TRP A 219 -0.58 -15.49 -11.29
N ALA A 220 -0.77 -15.30 -12.60
CA ALA A 220 -1.90 -15.88 -13.32
C ALA A 220 -1.92 -17.41 -13.20
N LYS A 221 -0.74 -18.06 -13.31
CA LYS A 221 -0.59 -19.50 -13.14
C LYS A 221 -0.97 -19.93 -11.72
N THR A 222 -0.44 -19.27 -10.69
CA THR A 222 -0.73 -19.58 -9.28
C THR A 222 -2.20 -19.41 -8.96
N MET A 223 -2.84 -18.30 -9.37
CA MET A 223 -4.26 -18.05 -9.12
C MET A 223 -5.15 -19.10 -9.79
N LYS A 224 -4.81 -19.51 -11.03
CA LYS A 224 -5.59 -20.50 -11.78
C LYS A 224 -5.39 -21.93 -11.26
N GLU A 225 -4.15 -22.34 -11.03
CA GLU A 225 -3.80 -23.73 -10.75
C GLU A 225 -3.91 -24.07 -9.26
N ARG A 226 -3.45 -23.19 -8.37
CA ARG A 226 -3.44 -23.43 -6.92
C ARG A 226 -4.72 -22.98 -6.23
N PHE A 227 -5.24 -21.81 -6.61
CA PHE A 227 -6.42 -21.21 -5.96
C PHE A 227 -7.70 -21.35 -6.78
N HIS A 228 -7.61 -21.98 -7.97
CA HIS A 228 -8.75 -22.28 -8.84
C HIS A 228 -9.64 -21.07 -9.20
N CYS A 229 -9.07 -19.86 -9.16
CA CYS A 229 -9.77 -18.63 -9.50
C CYS A 229 -10.36 -18.70 -10.92
N LYS A 230 -11.63 -18.30 -11.06
CA LYS A 230 -12.37 -18.28 -12.33
C LYS A 230 -12.55 -16.87 -12.86
N ASN A 231 -12.58 -15.87 -11.97
CA ASN A 231 -12.70 -14.48 -12.37
C ASN A 231 -11.43 -14.04 -13.12
N PRO A 232 -11.52 -13.58 -14.39
CA PRO A 232 -10.36 -13.10 -15.15
C PRO A 232 -9.60 -11.98 -14.43
N ARG A 233 -10.29 -11.17 -13.61
CA ARG A 233 -9.66 -10.11 -12.82
C ARG A 233 -8.76 -10.65 -11.71
N SER A 234 -9.06 -11.83 -11.15
CA SER A 234 -8.18 -12.48 -10.15
C SER A 234 -6.86 -12.92 -10.78
N LEU A 235 -6.84 -13.20 -12.08
CA LEU A 235 -5.64 -13.61 -12.81
C LEU A 235 -4.74 -12.40 -13.19
N GLN A 236 -5.21 -11.17 -12.98
CA GLN A 236 -4.46 -9.96 -13.30
C GLN A 236 -3.62 -9.51 -12.11
N TYR A 237 -2.31 -9.42 -12.31
CA TYR A 237 -1.42 -8.81 -11.34
C TYR A 237 -1.31 -7.29 -11.60
N ARG A 238 -1.83 -6.49 -10.66
CA ARG A 238 -1.91 -5.02 -10.78
C ARG A 238 -0.75 -4.35 -10.05
N MET A 239 0.13 -3.71 -10.81
CA MET A 239 1.39 -3.16 -10.31
C MET A 239 1.35 -1.63 -10.20
N HIS A 240 1.80 -1.13 -9.07
CA HIS A 240 2.45 0.16 -8.93
C HIS A 240 3.97 -0.07 -8.94
N VAL A 241 4.71 0.77 -9.64
CA VAL A 241 6.17 0.65 -9.77
C VAL A 241 6.78 1.92 -9.20
N HIS A 242 7.84 1.76 -8.41
CA HIS A 242 8.60 2.86 -7.86
C HIS A 242 10.08 2.63 -8.18
N THR A 243 10.74 3.65 -8.74
CA THR A 243 12.18 3.66 -9.00
C THR A 243 12.95 3.53 -7.69
N GLY A 244 14.07 2.80 -7.74
CA GLY A 244 14.86 2.53 -6.55
C GLY A 244 15.43 3.82 -5.96
N GLY A 245 15.18 4.07 -4.68
CA GLY A 245 15.84 5.14 -3.95
C GLY A 245 17.32 4.82 -3.75
N SER A 246 17.62 3.55 -3.49
CA SER A 246 18.97 2.98 -3.36
C SER A 246 19.88 3.18 -4.58
N SER A 247 19.34 3.48 -5.77
CA SER A 247 20.16 3.77 -6.96
C SER A 247 20.56 5.24 -7.11
N MET A 248 19.99 6.12 -6.27
CA MET A 248 20.22 7.56 -6.33
C MET A 248 21.51 7.94 -5.58
N THR A 249 22.24 8.91 -6.12
CA THR A 249 23.49 9.39 -5.51
C THR A 249 23.31 10.81 -4.95
N MET A 250 23.96 11.07 -3.81
CA MET A 250 24.07 12.43 -3.25
C MET A 250 25.02 13.27 -4.13
N GLU A 251 26.13 12.67 -4.55
CA GLU A 251 27.09 13.26 -5.46
C GLU A 251 26.50 13.37 -6.86
N GLN A 252 26.71 14.52 -7.49
CA GLN A 252 26.21 14.83 -8.84
C GLN A 252 24.71 14.50 -8.99
N PRO A 253 23.83 15.10 -8.17
CA PRO A 253 22.44 14.66 -8.04
C PRO A 253 21.62 14.85 -9.32
N LEU A 254 22.05 15.69 -10.26
CA LEU A 254 21.40 15.82 -11.57
C LEU A 254 21.48 14.53 -12.40
N ASN A 255 22.44 13.65 -12.14
CA ASN A 255 22.51 12.33 -12.76
C ASN A 255 21.30 11.46 -12.38
N ASN A 256 20.65 11.72 -11.25
CA ASN A 256 19.45 11.01 -10.82
C ASN A 256 18.25 11.25 -11.76
N ILE A 257 18.23 12.34 -12.54
CA ILE A 257 17.21 12.57 -13.59
C ILE A 257 17.30 11.50 -14.67
N VAL A 258 18.50 11.06 -15.04
CA VAL A 258 18.72 10.00 -16.04
C VAL A 258 18.48 8.60 -15.45
N ARG A 259 18.71 8.44 -14.14
CA ARG A 259 18.46 7.18 -13.43
C ARG A 259 16.97 6.90 -13.18
N SER A 260 16.17 7.96 -13.01
CA SER A 260 14.72 7.89 -12.73
C SER A 260 13.91 7.63 -14.00
#